data_AF-A0AAE0YBQ3-F1
#
_entry.id   AF-A0AAE0YBQ3-F1
#
_cell.length_a   1.000
_cell.length_b   1.000
_cell.length_c   1.000
_cell.angle_alpha   90.00
_cell.angle_beta   90.00
_cell.angle_gamma   90.00
#
_symmetry.space_group_name_H-M   'P 1'
#
loop_
_entity.id
_entity.type
_entity.pdbx_description
1 polymer ?
#
loop_
_entity_poly.entity_id
_entity_poly.type
_entity_poly.pdbx_seq_one_letter_code
_entity_poly.pdbx_strand_id
1 'polypeptide(L)'
;MRSNRYAFELTWAKGSSLLIADTLSRAAICNIASSEPGLTKETETKERSNIPDAMLEKLRAQTSDDDDMQVLIGIIKRGWPEEKSEHPPSARPYFDFRETMSIENGLIVRGEKVIVPKAMRGEIKRRLHAAHLSTDSMLRRARRTVFWPGIVAEIKQMADACETCQQSKPRNQKETLIQHETGQQPWVKVGSDIF
;
A
#
# COMPACT_ATOMS: atom_id res chain seq x y z
N MET A 1 -1.21 -22.41 19.28
CA MET A 1 -0.68 -21.22 19.97
C MET A 1 -0.94 -21.38 21.46
N ARG A 2 0.11 -21.52 22.28
CA ARG A 2 -0.02 -21.55 23.75
C ARG A 2 -0.02 -20.10 24.24
N SER A 3 -1.17 -19.59 24.68
CA SER A 3 -1.23 -18.29 25.39
C SER A 3 -0.50 -18.42 26.72
N ASN A 4 0.44 -17.50 26.99
CA ASN A 4 1.00 -17.33 28.32
C ASN A 4 -0.15 -16.95 29.28
N ARG A 5 -0.31 -17.72 30.36
CA ARG A 5 -1.26 -17.42 31.43
C ARG A 5 -0.63 -16.36 32.31
N TYR A 6 -1.05 -15.10 32.14
CA TYR A 6 -0.71 -14.05 33.07
C TYR A 6 -1.71 -14.10 34.24
N ALA A 7 -1.19 -14.20 35.46
CA ALA A 7 -1.96 -13.96 36.67
C ALA A 7 -1.74 -12.49 37.04
N PHE A 8 -2.81 -11.69 37.00
CA PHE A 8 -2.78 -10.32 37.47
C PHE A 8 -3.76 -10.19 38.64
N GLU A 9 -3.31 -9.46 39.66
CA GLU A 9 -4.14 -9.07 40.79
C GLU A 9 -4.54 -7.61 40.57
N LEU A 10 -5.84 -7.37 40.46
CA LEU A 10 -6.39 -6.06 40.16
C LEU A 10 -6.98 -5.45 41.43
N THR A 11 -6.32 -4.42 41.96
CA THR A 11 -6.81 -3.67 43.11
C THR A 11 -7.31 -2.31 42.66
N TRP A 12 -8.54 -1.96 43.04
CA TRP A 12 -9.10 -0.65 42.77
C TRP A 12 -8.49 0.41 43.70
N ALA A 13 -8.08 1.54 43.12
CA ALA A 13 -7.62 2.71 43.87
C ALA A 13 -8.42 3.95 43.45
N LYS A 14 -8.76 4.79 44.43
CA LYS A 14 -9.48 6.04 44.21
C LYS A 14 -8.61 7.02 43.41
N GLY A 15 -9.17 7.68 42.39
CA GLY A 15 -8.40 8.53 41.47
C GLY A 15 -7.56 9.64 42.14
N SER A 16 -7.98 10.13 43.32
CA SER A 16 -7.23 11.15 44.08
C SER A 16 -5.95 10.63 44.74
N SER A 17 -5.79 9.30 44.91
CA SER A 17 -4.56 8.68 45.42
C SER A 17 -3.64 8.17 44.30
N LEU A 18 -4.07 8.28 43.04
CA LEU A 18 -3.30 7.91 41.86
C LEU A 18 -2.37 9.07 41.45
N LEU A 19 -1.31 9.30 42.23
CA LEU A 19 -0.33 10.36 41.96
C LEU A 19 0.51 10.13 40.68
N ILE A 20 0.52 8.91 40.14
CA ILE A 20 1.41 8.46 39.05
C ILE A 20 0.61 7.82 37.89
N ALA A 21 -0.59 8.32 37.59
CA ALA A 21 -1.40 7.75 36.52
C ALA A 21 -0.94 8.16 35.10
N ASP A 22 -0.22 9.28 34.97
CA ASP A 22 -0.02 9.94 33.67
C ASP A 22 1.46 10.19 33.29
N THR A 23 2.42 9.75 34.10
CA THR A 23 3.85 10.09 33.87
C THR A 23 4.63 9.10 33.01
N LEU A 24 4.11 7.89 32.77
CA LEU A 24 4.79 6.92 31.89
C LEU A 24 4.67 7.24 30.39
N SER A 25 3.75 8.12 29.99
CA SER A 25 3.65 8.55 28.58
C SER A 25 4.57 9.73 28.24
N ARG A 26 5.16 10.42 29.24
CA ARG A 26 5.81 11.73 29.04
C ARG A 26 7.11 11.95 29.82
N ALA A 27 7.76 10.90 30.31
CA ALA A 27 9.09 11.03 30.92
C ALA A 27 10.19 10.83 29.86
N ALA A 28 10.77 11.92 29.36
CA ALA A 28 12.01 11.85 28.60
C ALA A 28 13.16 11.52 29.56
N ILE A 29 13.81 10.36 29.37
CA ILE A 29 14.96 9.96 30.19
C ILE A 29 16.17 10.78 29.75
N CYS A 30 16.54 11.80 30.54
CA CYS A 30 17.83 12.46 30.42
C CYS A 30 18.88 11.67 31.22
N ASN A 31 19.71 10.92 30.49
CA ASN A 31 21.00 10.33 30.85
C ASN A 31 21.22 9.84 32.30
N ILE A 32 21.21 8.52 32.48
CA ILE A 32 22.02 7.86 33.50
C ILE A 32 22.83 6.78 32.79
N ALA A 33 24.14 6.98 32.74
CA ALA A 33 25.10 5.97 32.32
C ALA A 33 25.25 4.94 33.43
N SER A 34 24.79 3.71 33.22
CA SER A 34 25.42 2.46 33.69
C SER A 34 24.79 1.27 32.97
N SER A 35 25.65 0.31 32.60
CA SER A 35 25.37 -0.85 31.75
C SER A 35 24.34 -1.84 32.33
N GLU A 36 23.28 -2.11 31.57
CA GLU A 36 22.48 -3.35 31.62
C GLU A 36 22.21 -3.79 30.16
N PRO A 37 22.39 -5.08 29.81
CA PRO A 37 22.32 -5.53 28.43
C PRO A 37 20.87 -5.50 27.92
N GLY A 38 20.61 -4.52 27.04
CA GLY A 38 19.77 -4.64 25.84
C GLY A 38 18.49 -5.45 25.98
N LEU A 39 17.42 -4.78 26.39
CA LEU A 39 16.09 -5.17 25.92
C LEU A 39 15.27 -3.94 25.53
N THR A 40 15.84 -3.12 24.64
CA THR A 40 15.03 -2.49 23.60
C THR A 40 14.55 -3.59 22.65
N LYS A 41 13.62 -4.43 23.11
CA LYS A 41 12.58 -4.90 22.20
C LYS A 41 11.62 -3.75 22.06
N GLU A 42 12.08 -2.71 21.36
CA GLU A 42 11.21 -2.01 20.45
C GLU A 42 10.61 -3.12 19.59
N THR A 43 9.42 -3.59 19.97
CA THR A 43 8.51 -4.11 18.99
C THR A 43 8.08 -2.89 18.17
N GLU A 44 9.01 -2.34 17.40
CA GLU A 44 8.69 -2.00 16.03
C GLU A 44 8.11 -3.30 15.48
N THR A 45 6.79 -3.46 15.62
CA THR A 45 6.02 -4.14 14.61
C THR A 45 6.17 -3.28 13.36
N LYS A 46 7.38 -3.28 12.78
CA LYS A 46 7.64 -2.98 11.40
C LYS A 46 6.67 -3.90 10.71
N GLU A 47 5.55 -3.35 10.27
CA GLU A 47 4.55 -4.08 9.50
C GLU A 47 5.33 -4.56 8.29
N ARG A 48 5.91 -5.75 8.41
CA ARG A 48 6.68 -6.36 7.35
C ARG A 48 5.73 -6.35 6.18
N SER A 49 6.16 -5.72 5.10
CA SER A 49 5.48 -5.75 3.81
C SER A 49 4.86 -7.14 3.67
N ASN A 50 3.54 -7.24 3.47
CA ASN A 50 2.75 -8.48 3.40
C ASN A 50 3.14 -9.37 2.17
N ILE A 51 4.40 -9.30 1.77
CA ILE A 51 5.03 -10.00 0.66
C ILE A 51 5.66 -11.26 1.25
N PRO A 52 5.32 -12.46 0.74
CA PRO A 52 5.91 -13.71 1.18
C PRO A 52 7.43 -13.70 1.02
N ASP A 53 8.18 -14.32 1.94
CA ASP A 53 9.65 -14.37 1.90
C ASP A 53 10.20 -14.92 0.58
N ALA A 54 9.56 -15.95 0.03
CA ALA A 54 9.93 -16.51 -1.27
C ALA A 54 9.82 -15.49 -2.43
N MET A 55 8.90 -14.53 -2.33
CA MET A 55 8.74 -13.46 -3.31
C MET A 55 9.78 -12.36 -3.09
N LEU A 56 10.13 -12.05 -1.84
CA LEU A 56 11.22 -11.13 -1.52
C LEU A 56 12.55 -11.63 -2.06
N GLU A 57 12.81 -12.94 -1.98
CA GLU A 57 14.04 -13.53 -2.50
C GLU A 57 14.13 -13.41 -4.03
N LYS A 58 13.01 -13.67 -4.74
CA LYS A 58 12.92 -13.40 -6.18
C LYS A 58 13.15 -11.93 -6.51
N LEU A 59 12.57 -11.03 -5.73
CA LEU A 59 12.77 -9.59 -5.91
C LEU A 59 14.25 -9.22 -5.73
N ARG A 60 14.94 -9.80 -4.75
CA ARG A 60 16.38 -9.57 -4.54
C ARG A 60 17.20 -10.04 -5.73
N ALA A 61 16.98 -11.27 -6.18
CA ALA A 61 17.67 -11.81 -7.34
C ALA A 61 17.47 -10.92 -8.58
N GLN A 62 16.22 -10.51 -8.86
CA GLN A 62 15.90 -9.66 -10.00
C GLN A 62 16.39 -8.22 -9.84
N THR A 63 16.47 -7.71 -8.61
CA THR A 63 17.06 -6.39 -8.34
C THR A 63 18.57 -6.42 -8.54
N SER A 64 19.22 -7.55 -8.22
CA SER A 64 20.64 -7.77 -8.46
C SER A 64 20.99 -7.86 -9.94
N ASP A 65 20.08 -8.40 -10.75
CA ASP A 65 20.23 -8.60 -12.20
C ASP A 65 19.84 -7.36 -13.01
N ASP A 66 18.97 -6.49 -12.48
CA ASP A 66 18.50 -5.28 -13.16
C ASP A 66 19.52 -4.12 -13.03
N ASP A 67 20.23 -3.84 -14.13
CA ASP A 67 21.22 -2.77 -14.23
C ASP A 67 20.67 -1.41 -13.79
N ASP A 68 19.42 -1.09 -14.13
CA ASP A 68 18.79 0.19 -13.76
C ASP A 68 18.63 0.30 -12.23
N MET A 69 18.34 -0.82 -11.57
CA MET A 69 18.23 -0.87 -10.11
C MET A 69 19.60 -0.80 -9.43
N GLN A 70 20.63 -1.40 -10.02
CA GLN A 70 22.00 -1.28 -9.50
C GLN A 70 22.52 0.16 -9.59
N VAL A 71 22.24 0.84 -10.70
CA VAL A 71 22.54 2.28 -10.84
C VAL A 71 21.83 3.09 -9.76
N LEU A 72 20.55 2.81 -9.52
CA LEU A 72 19.76 3.50 -8.50
C LEU A 72 20.29 3.24 -7.08
N ILE A 73 20.69 2.00 -6.76
CA ILE A 73 21.36 1.65 -5.50
C ILE A 73 22.65 2.45 -5.33
N GLY A 74 23.45 2.57 -6.40
CA GLY A 74 24.68 3.36 -6.39
C GLY A 74 24.42 4.84 -6.10
N ILE A 75 23.37 5.41 -6.68
CA ILE A 75 22.97 6.81 -6.44
C ILE A 75 22.50 6.99 -4.99
N ILE A 76 21.66 6.09 -4.47
CA ILE A 76 21.16 6.17 -3.09
C ILE A 76 22.33 6.11 -2.08
N LYS A 77 23.34 5.27 -2.34
CA LYS A 77 24.54 5.16 -1.47
C LYS A 77 25.46 6.38 -1.55
N ARG A 78 25.68 6.93 -2.75
CA ARG A 78 26.58 8.09 -2.96
C ARG A 78 25.93 9.43 -2.63
N GLY A 79 24.60 9.47 -2.60
CA GLY A 79 23.83 10.71 -2.54
C GLY A 79 23.30 11.11 -3.92
N TRP A 80 22.19 11.83 -3.89
CA TRP A 80 21.53 12.33 -5.10
C TRP A 80 22.15 13.67 -5.52
N PRO A 81 22.60 13.82 -6.78
CA PRO A 81 22.90 15.13 -7.37
C PRO A 81 21.73 16.12 -7.25
N GLU A 82 22.03 17.42 -7.16
CA GLU A 82 21.02 18.47 -6.97
C GLU A 82 20.09 18.63 -8.18
N GLU A 83 20.62 18.49 -9.40
CA GLU A 83 19.87 18.74 -10.64
C GLU A 83 19.31 17.45 -11.24
N LYS A 84 18.04 17.46 -11.65
CA LYS A 84 17.33 16.27 -12.19
C LYS A 84 17.94 15.79 -13.52
N SER A 85 18.52 16.72 -14.27
CA SER A 85 19.10 16.47 -15.60
C SER A 85 20.37 15.62 -15.57
N GLU A 86 21.13 15.69 -14.48
CA GLU A 86 22.39 14.97 -14.27
C GLU A 86 22.19 13.47 -13.97
N HIS A 87 20.97 13.07 -13.63
CA HIS A 87 20.66 11.68 -13.33
C HIS A 87 20.50 10.85 -14.61
N PRO A 88 20.93 9.56 -14.60
CA PRO A 88 20.63 8.62 -15.65
C PRO A 88 19.13 8.55 -15.95
N PRO A 89 18.72 8.32 -17.22
CA PRO A 89 17.30 8.24 -17.61
C PRO A 89 16.47 7.28 -16.74
N SER A 90 17.08 6.21 -16.25
CA SER A 90 16.44 5.22 -15.37
C SER A 90 16.20 5.71 -13.94
N ALA A 91 17.02 6.63 -13.43
CA ALA A 91 16.91 7.19 -12.09
C ALA A 91 16.03 8.45 -12.02
N ARG A 92 15.90 9.21 -13.12
CA ARG A 92 15.07 10.44 -13.21
C ARG A 92 13.63 10.28 -12.68
N PRO A 93 12.89 9.18 -12.96
CA PRO A 93 11.53 9.00 -12.46
C PRO A 93 11.44 8.80 -10.94
N TYR A 94 12.57 8.51 -10.29
CA TYR A 94 12.66 8.27 -8.85
C TYR A 94 13.09 9.53 -8.08
N PHE A 95 13.58 10.57 -8.77
CA PHE A 95 14.11 11.80 -8.17
C PHE A 95 13.12 12.51 -7.23
N ASP A 96 11.84 12.50 -7.58
CA ASP A 96 10.77 13.15 -6.81
C ASP A 96 10.49 12.41 -5.48
N PHE A 97 11.02 11.20 -5.32
CA PHE A 97 10.83 10.34 -4.14
C PHE A 97 12.11 10.14 -3.33
N ARG A 98 13.22 10.75 -3.74
CA ARG A 98 14.59 10.50 -3.24
C ARG A 98 14.74 10.54 -1.72
N GLU A 99 14.05 11.48 -1.06
CA GLU A 99 14.14 11.69 0.40
C GLU A 99 13.53 10.54 1.21
N THR A 100 12.61 9.79 0.59
CA THR A 100 11.90 8.67 1.24
C THR A 100 12.47 7.30 0.84
N MET A 101 13.55 7.29 0.06
CA MET A 101 14.16 6.07 -0.47
C MET A 101 15.32 5.62 0.40
N SER A 102 15.36 4.32 0.69
CA SER A 102 16.45 3.68 1.41
C SER A 102 16.70 2.28 0.84
N ILE A 103 17.81 1.66 1.26
CA ILE A 103 18.17 0.31 0.86
C ILE A 103 18.05 -0.59 2.08
N GLU A 104 17.30 -1.68 1.96
CA GLU A 104 17.11 -2.67 3.02
C GLU A 104 17.27 -4.07 2.46
N ASN A 105 18.19 -4.87 3.02
CA ASN A 105 18.41 -6.27 2.63
C ASN A 105 18.59 -6.47 1.11
N GLY A 106 19.33 -5.57 0.46
CA GLY A 106 19.58 -5.61 -0.99
C GLY A 106 18.42 -5.15 -1.87
N LEU A 107 17.31 -4.70 -1.28
CA LEU A 107 16.16 -4.14 -1.98
C LEU A 107 16.11 -2.63 -1.79
N ILE A 108 15.61 -1.93 -2.80
CA ILE A 108 15.30 -0.50 -2.67
C ILE A 108 13.89 -0.39 -2.12
N VAL A 109 13.73 0.38 -1.05
CA VAL A 109 12.44 0.62 -0.40
C VAL A 109 12.11 2.11 -0.39
N ARG A 110 10.83 2.43 -0.46
CA ARG A 110 10.29 3.78 -0.31
C ARG A 110 9.35 3.78 0.89
N GLY A 111 9.83 4.25 2.04
CA GLY A 111 9.19 3.99 3.33
C GLY A 111 9.02 2.47 3.51
N GLU A 112 7.79 2.00 3.62
CA GLU A 112 7.45 0.58 3.79
C GLU A 112 7.24 -0.20 2.47
N LYS A 113 7.41 0.45 1.32
CA LYS A 113 7.07 -0.12 0.01
C LYS A 113 8.30 -0.58 -0.72
N VAL A 114 8.31 -1.82 -1.21
CA VAL A 114 9.42 -2.35 -2.00
C VAL A 114 9.34 -1.81 -3.43
N ILE A 115 10.45 -1.30 -3.96
CA ILE A 115 10.56 -0.92 -5.36
C ILE A 115 10.71 -2.17 -6.22
N VAL A 116 9.87 -2.26 -7.26
CA VAL A 116 9.79 -3.47 -8.09
C VAL A 116 10.61 -3.31 -9.39
N PRO A 117 11.61 -4.17 -9.65
CA PRO A 117 12.37 -4.20 -10.90
C PRO A 117 11.46 -4.53 -12.09
N LYS A 118 11.82 -4.08 -13.30
CA LYS A 118 10.93 -4.12 -14.48
C LYS A 118 10.43 -5.53 -14.78
N ALA A 119 11.31 -6.52 -14.70
CA ALA A 119 11.00 -7.93 -14.96
C ALA A 119 9.89 -8.48 -14.05
N MET A 120 9.83 -8.05 -12.79
CA MET A 120 8.87 -8.54 -11.79
C MET A 120 7.51 -7.84 -11.82
N ARG A 121 7.41 -6.68 -12.49
CA ARG A 121 6.15 -5.89 -12.53
C ARG A 121 4.99 -6.68 -13.11
N GLY A 122 5.24 -7.52 -14.12
CA GLY A 122 4.20 -8.37 -14.72
C GLY A 122 3.59 -9.36 -13.72
N GLU A 123 4.42 -10.06 -12.96
CA GLU A 123 3.95 -11.01 -11.94
C GLU A 123 3.18 -10.30 -10.81
N ILE A 124 3.72 -9.18 -10.31
CA ILE A 124 3.07 -8.43 -9.24
C ILE A 124 1.73 -7.86 -9.68
N LYS A 125 1.64 -7.33 -10.90
CA LYS A 125 0.35 -6.86 -11.46
C LYS A 125 -0.67 -8.00 -11.52
N ARG A 126 -0.29 -9.19 -12.00
CA ARG A 126 -1.18 -10.37 -12.01
C ARG A 126 -1.67 -10.73 -10.60
N ARG A 127 -0.80 -10.70 -9.60
CA ARG A 127 -1.17 -10.96 -8.20
C ARG A 127 -2.10 -9.90 -7.63
N LEU A 128 -1.87 -8.62 -7.95
CA LEU A 128 -2.76 -7.53 -7.54
C LEU A 128 -4.13 -7.65 -8.19
N HIS A 129 -4.19 -8.13 -9.43
CA HIS A 129 -5.40 -8.33 -10.22
C HIS A 129 -6.15 -9.63 -9.88
N ALA A 130 -5.58 -10.49 -9.03
CA ALA A 130 -6.20 -11.75 -8.63
C ALA A 130 -7.63 -11.52 -8.11
N ALA A 131 -8.54 -12.43 -8.46
CA ALA A 131 -9.98 -12.32 -8.17
C ALA A 131 -10.66 -11.07 -8.77
N HIS A 132 -10.12 -10.51 -9.87
CA HIS A 132 -10.72 -9.40 -10.63
C HIS A 132 -11.09 -8.19 -9.76
N LEU A 133 -10.22 -7.90 -8.79
CA LEU A 133 -10.41 -6.77 -7.86
C LEU A 133 -10.59 -5.46 -8.61
N SER A 134 -11.41 -4.58 -8.05
CA SER A 134 -11.57 -3.23 -8.58
C SER A 134 -10.23 -2.50 -8.63
N THR A 135 -10.07 -1.58 -9.58
CA THR A 135 -8.86 -0.76 -9.75
C THR A 135 -8.46 -0.08 -8.44
N ASP A 136 -9.42 0.48 -7.71
CA ASP A 136 -9.16 1.11 -6.41
C ASP A 136 -8.67 0.10 -5.37
N SER A 137 -9.23 -1.11 -5.33
CA SER A 137 -8.76 -2.19 -4.44
C SER A 137 -7.33 -2.63 -4.78
N MET A 138 -7.02 -2.78 -6.07
CA MET A 138 -5.65 -3.09 -6.54
C MET A 138 -4.67 -1.98 -6.10
N LEU A 139 -5.04 -0.71 -6.28
CA LEU A 139 -4.23 0.44 -5.88
C LEU A 139 -4.04 0.51 -4.37
N ARG A 140 -5.08 0.27 -3.58
CA ARG A 140 -4.98 0.21 -2.10
C ARG A 140 -3.99 -0.85 -1.65
N ARG A 141 -4.03 -2.05 -2.23
CA ARG A 141 -3.07 -3.13 -1.93
C ARG A 141 -1.64 -2.78 -2.34
N ALA A 142 -1.47 -2.25 -3.54
CA ALA A 142 -0.17 -1.81 -4.04
C ALA A 142 0.44 -0.75 -3.14
N ARG A 143 -0.34 0.27 -2.76
CA ARG A 143 0.11 1.38 -1.89
C ARG A 143 0.67 0.95 -0.53
N ARG A 144 0.34 -0.24 -0.04
CA ARG A 144 0.84 -0.78 1.24
C ARG A 144 2.09 -1.65 1.10
N THR A 145 2.44 -2.09 -0.10
CA THR A 145 3.42 -3.17 -0.28
C THR A 145 4.49 -2.88 -1.32
N VAL A 146 4.12 -2.27 -2.45
CA VAL A 146 4.98 -2.17 -3.63
C VAL A 146 4.90 -0.79 -4.27
N PHE A 147 5.98 -0.41 -4.96
CA PHE A 147 6.05 0.85 -5.68
C PHE A 147 6.89 0.75 -6.95
N TRP A 148 6.48 1.46 -8.00
CA TRP A 148 7.33 1.87 -9.10
C TRP A 148 6.70 3.07 -9.82
N PRO A 149 7.49 3.91 -10.51
CA PRO A 149 6.99 5.01 -11.31
C PRO A 149 6.02 4.50 -12.38
N GLY A 150 4.81 5.04 -12.42
CA GLY A 150 3.78 4.63 -13.38
C GLY A 150 2.87 3.46 -12.93
N ILE A 151 3.05 2.91 -11.73
CA ILE A 151 2.23 1.79 -11.21
C ILE A 151 0.72 2.00 -11.36
N VAL A 152 0.24 3.24 -11.14
CA VAL A 152 -1.18 3.57 -11.24
C VAL A 152 -1.70 3.40 -12.66
N ALA A 153 -0.94 3.87 -13.65
CA ALA A 153 -1.31 3.77 -15.05
C ALA A 153 -1.29 2.31 -15.50
N GLU A 154 -0.26 1.55 -15.12
CA GLU A 154 -0.16 0.13 -15.47
C GLU A 154 -1.27 -0.73 -14.83
N ILE A 155 -1.70 -0.43 -13.60
CA ILE A 155 -2.83 -1.11 -12.95
C ILE A 155 -4.14 -0.82 -13.68
N LYS A 156 -4.39 0.45 -14.04
CA LYS A 156 -5.57 0.84 -14.82
C LYS A 156 -5.59 0.12 -16.17
N GLN A 157 -4.47 0.13 -16.89
CA GLN A 157 -4.32 -0.56 -18.17
C GLN A 157 -4.63 -2.06 -18.05
N MET A 158 -4.14 -2.72 -16.98
CA MET A 158 -4.44 -4.14 -16.75
C MET A 158 -5.94 -4.39 -16.52
N ALA A 159 -6.60 -3.55 -15.72
CA ALA A 159 -8.03 -3.67 -15.49
C ALA A 159 -8.86 -3.38 -16.75
N ASP A 160 -8.42 -2.41 -17.56
CA ASP A 160 -9.08 -2.05 -18.83
C ASP A 160 -8.91 -3.12 -19.91
N ALA A 161 -7.79 -3.82 -19.92
CA ALA A 161 -7.56 -4.97 -20.81
C ALA A 161 -8.25 -6.27 -20.35
N CYS A 162 -8.78 -6.33 -19.12
CA CYS A 162 -9.41 -7.54 -18.58
C CYS A 162 -10.90 -7.60 -18.92
N GLU A 163 -11.30 -8.58 -19.73
CA GLU A 163 -12.68 -8.79 -20.15
C GLU A 163 -13.65 -8.96 -18.97
N THR A 164 -13.32 -9.82 -18.00
CA THR A 164 -14.15 -10.06 -16.82
C THR A 164 -14.36 -8.78 -16.01
N CYS A 165 -13.32 -7.96 -15.84
CA CYS A 165 -13.46 -6.67 -15.19
C CYS A 165 -14.35 -5.73 -15.99
N GLN A 166 -14.24 -5.70 -17.33
CA GLN A 166 -15.12 -4.88 -18.18
C GLN A 166 -16.59 -5.28 -18.05
N GLN A 167 -16.90 -6.58 -18.05
CA GLN A 167 -18.27 -7.09 -17.91
C GLN A 167 -18.89 -6.71 -16.54
N SER A 168 -18.07 -6.64 -15.50
CA SER A 168 -18.49 -6.28 -14.14
C SER A 168 -18.59 -4.76 -13.89
N LYS A 169 -18.24 -3.90 -14.86
CA LYS A 169 -18.31 -2.44 -14.67
C LYS A 169 -19.75 -1.99 -14.43
N PRO A 170 -19.96 -0.97 -13.58
CA PRO A 170 -21.28 -0.37 -13.41
C PRO A 170 -21.85 0.03 -14.77
N ARG A 171 -23.11 -0.35 -15.02
CA ARG A 171 -23.80 0.01 -16.25
C ARG A 171 -23.97 1.53 -16.30
N ASN A 172 -23.98 2.09 -17.51
CA ASN A 172 -24.29 3.51 -17.72
C ASN A 172 -25.59 3.89 -17.01
N GLN A 173 -25.72 5.17 -16.68
CA GLN A 173 -26.95 5.72 -16.13
C GLN A 173 -28.12 5.29 -17.01
N LYS A 174 -29.18 4.78 -16.38
CA LYS A 174 -30.40 4.42 -17.09
C LYS A 174 -30.91 5.67 -17.81
N GLU A 175 -31.37 5.51 -19.04
CA GLU A 175 -32.04 6.58 -19.76
C GLU A 175 -33.17 7.16 -18.89
N THR A 176 -33.32 8.47 -18.95
CA THR A 176 -34.41 9.16 -18.24
C THR A 176 -35.73 8.57 -18.68
N LEU A 177 -36.64 8.34 -17.73
CA LEU A 177 -37.98 7.86 -18.05
C LEU A 177 -38.64 8.84 -19.03
N ILE A 178 -38.90 8.36 -20.25
CA ILE A 178 -39.64 9.13 -21.24
C ILE A 178 -41.10 9.06 -20.83
N GLN A 179 -41.63 10.18 -20.31
CA GLN A 179 -43.04 10.25 -19.97
C GLN A 179 -43.86 10.30 -21.25
N HIS A 180 -44.79 9.36 -21.40
CA HIS A 180 -45.73 9.39 -22.51
C HIS A 180 -46.72 10.54 -22.35
N GLU A 181 -47.17 11.12 -23.47
CA GLU A 181 -48.27 12.08 -23.47
C GLU A 181 -49.53 11.44 -22.86
N THR A 182 -50.13 12.15 -21.90
CA THR A 182 -51.42 11.79 -21.33
C THR A 182 -52.52 12.31 -22.24
N GLY A 183 -53.49 11.46 -22.60
CA GLY A 183 -54.64 11.87 -23.40
C GLY A 183 -55.43 12.98 -22.70
N GLN A 184 -55.91 13.97 -23.45
CA GLN A 184 -56.73 15.07 -22.91
C GLN A 184 -58.17 14.66 -22.59
N GLN A 185 -58.57 13.44 -22.96
CA GLN A 185 -59.91 12.91 -22.79
C GLN A 185 -59.88 11.53 -22.10
N PRO A 186 -60.96 11.14 -21.40
CA PRO A 186 -61.08 9.81 -20.83
C PRO A 186 -60.94 8.70 -21.89
N TRP A 187 -60.40 7.55 -21.50
CA TRP A 187 -60.28 6.33 -22.33
C TRP A 187 -59.38 6.41 -23.58
N VAL A 188 -58.62 7.49 -23.76
CA VAL A 188 -57.70 7.65 -24.92
C VAL A 188 -56.54 6.64 -24.91
N LYS A 189 -56.08 6.22 -23.72
CA LYS A 189 -55.02 5.22 -23.57
C LYS A 189 -55.35 4.31 -22.39
N VAL A 190 -55.36 3.00 -22.62
CA VAL A 190 -55.60 1.97 -21.60
C VAL A 190 -54.38 1.05 -21.55
N GLY A 191 -53.84 0.84 -20.36
CA GLY A 191 -52.83 -0.18 -20.10
C GLY A 191 -53.46 -1.33 -19.33
N SER A 192 -53.17 -2.57 -19.74
CA SER A 192 -53.56 -3.76 -18.99
C SER A 192 -52.32 -4.62 -18.79
N ASP A 193 -52.21 -5.21 -17.61
CA ASP A 193 -51.21 -6.21 -17.28
C ASP A 193 -51.90 -7.50 -16.84
N ILE A 194 -51.22 -8.63 -17.01
CA ILE A 194 -51.72 -9.93 -16.56
C ILE A 194 -51.17 -10.23 -15.16
N PHE A 195 -52.03 -10.77 -14.30
CA PHE A 195 -51.65 -11.22 -12.97
C PHE A 195 -51.19 -12.68 -12.98
#